data_AF-A0A9D5CTP4-F1
#
_entry.id   AF-A0A9D5CTP4-F1
#
_cell.length_a   1.000
_cell.length_b   1.000
_cell.length_c   1.000
_cell.angle_alpha   90.00
_cell.angle_beta   90.00
_cell.angle_gamma   90.00
#
_symmetry.space_group_name_H-M   'P 1'
#
loop_
_entity.id
_entity.type
_entity.pdbx_description
1 polymer ?
#
loop_
_entity_poly.entity_id
_entity_poly.type
_entity_poly.pdbx_seq_one_letter_code
_entity_poly.pdbx_strand_id
1 'polypeptide(L)' 'MKADEDVRMIAAEAPVMFILELTHRSWAHAEENKRRTLQKNDIAAAITRTDVFDFLVDIVPRECSTTWDILKNEDGV' A
#
# COMPACT_ATOMS: atom_id res chain seq x y z
N MET A 1 13.60 11.34 18.73
CA MET A 1 13.86 10.04 18.08
C MET A 1 14.67 9.20 19.05
N LYS A 2 14.24 7.97 19.35
CA LYS A 2 15.11 7.03 20.07
C LYS A 2 16.15 6.53 19.06
N ALA A 3 17.42 6.83 19.36
CA ALA A 3 18.56 6.28 18.65
C ALA A 3 18.82 4.90 19.24
N ASP A 4 18.29 3.87 18.59
CA ASP A 4 18.85 2.54 18.75
C ASP A 4 20.23 2.55 18.05
N GLU A 5 21.24 1.94 18.66
CA GLU A 5 22.65 2.12 18.28
C GLU A 5 22.97 1.54 16.88
N ASP A 6 22.09 0.66 16.38
CA ASP A 6 22.14 0.08 15.02
C ASP A 6 21.25 0.81 13.98
N VAL A 7 20.50 1.85 14.37
CA VAL A 7 19.62 2.58 13.46
C VAL A 7 20.38 3.73 12.81
N ARG A 8 20.78 3.53 11.55
CA ARG A 8 21.24 4.64 10.69
C ARG A 8 20.14 5.69 10.63
N MET A 9 20.45 6.92 11.03
CA MET A 9 19.50 8.02 10.97
C MET A 9 18.97 8.20 9.55
N ILE A 10 17.69 7.92 9.36
CA ILE A 10 16.97 8.33 8.15
C ILE A 10 16.72 9.83 8.27
N ALA A 11 17.02 10.60 7.22
CA ALA A 11 16.73 12.02 7.19
C ALA A 11 15.25 12.26 7.49
N ALA A 12 14.92 13.22 8.35
CA ALA A 12 13.54 13.46 8.81
C ALA A 12 12.55 13.74 7.65
N GLU A 13 13.06 14.24 6.52
CA GLU A 13 12.28 14.51 5.31
C GLU A 13 11.95 13.25 4.51
N ALA A 14 12.79 12.21 4.56
CA ALA A 14 12.60 11.02 3.75
C ALA A 14 11.26 10.30 4.05
N PRO A 15 10.86 10.06 5.32
CA PRO A 15 9.54 9.51 5.63
C PRO A 15 8.38 10.41 5.18
N VAL A 16 8.54 11.74 5.26
CA VAL A 16 7.50 12.71 4.87
C VAL A 16 7.30 12.67 3.35
N MET A 17 8.39 12.71 2.60
CA MET A 17 8.36 12.61 1.13
C MET A 17 7.79 11.27 0.67
N PHE A 18 8.10 10.18 1.38
CA PHE A 18 7.55 8.86 1.10
C PHE A 18 6.03 8.81 1.26
N ILE A 19 5.49 9.33 2.38
CA ILE A 19 4.04 9.36 2.62
C ILE A 19 3.32 10.20 1.56
N LEU A 20 3.89 11.35 1.19
CA LEU A 20 3.31 12.22 0.17
C LEU A 20 3.22 11.53 -1.19
N GLU A 21 4.32 10.94 -1.65
CA GLU A 21 4.39 10.26 -2.95
C GLU A 21 3.44 9.05 -2.99
N LEU A 22 3.43 8.23 -1.95
CA LEU A 22 2.53 7.08 -1.85
C LEU A 22 1.07 7.51 -1.87
N THR A 23 0.73 8.56 -1.13
CA THR A 23 -0.65 9.09 -1.09
C THR A 23 -1.08 9.65 -2.44
N HIS A 24 -0.21 10.41 -3.11
CA HIS A 24 -0.51 11.01 -4.41
C HIS A 24 -0.76 9.93 -5.48
N ARG A 25 0.09 8.91 -5.56
CA ARG A 25 -0.09 7.80 -6.51
C ARG A 25 -1.31 6.96 -6.19
N SER A 26 -1.58 6.69 -4.92
CA SER A 26 -2.78 5.97 -4.51
C SER A 26 -4.03 6.76 -4.85
N TRP A 27 -4.02 8.09 -4.69
CA TRP A 27 -5.17 8.93 -5.01
C TRP A 27 -5.55 8.88 -6.49
N ALA A 28 -4.57 8.82 -7.40
CA ALA A 28 -4.83 8.64 -8.83
C ALA A 28 -5.71 7.40 -9.12
N HIS A 29 -5.50 6.30 -8.39
CA HIS A 29 -6.34 5.11 -8.51
C HIS A 29 -7.74 5.28 -7.93
N ALA A 30 -7.89 6.05 -6.84
CA ALA A 30 -9.20 6.36 -6.31
C ALA A 30 -10.01 7.21 -7.32
N GLU A 31 -9.35 8.18 -7.96
CA GLU A 31 -9.94 9.03 -9.00
C GLU A 31 -10.31 8.24 -10.26
N GLU A 32 -9.43 7.34 -10.74
CA GLU A 32 -9.73 6.40 -11.84
C GLU A 32 -11.02 5.60 -11.56
N ASN A 33 -11.22 5.21 -10.29
CA ASN A 33 -12.40 4.49 -9.83
C ASN A 33 -13.58 5.40 -9.43
N LYS A 34 -13.50 6.71 -9.70
CA LYS A 34 -14.52 7.72 -9.35
C LYS A 34 -14.86 7.77 -7.86
N ARG A 35 -13.94 7.36 -7.00
CA ARG A 35 -14.09 7.39 -5.55
C ARG A 35 -13.49 8.67 -4.99
N ARG A 36 -14.13 9.18 -3.93
CA ARG A 36 -13.68 10.36 -3.16
C ARG A 36 -13.07 9.97 -1.81
N THR A 37 -12.81 8.68 -1.63
CA THR A 37 -12.24 8.11 -0.42
C THR A 37 -11.19 7.10 -0.86
N LEU A 38 -9.99 7.25 -0.32
CA LEU A 38 -8.87 6.35 -0.57
C LEU A 38 -9.12 5.02 0.13
N GLN A 39 -8.92 3.91 -0.59
CA GLN A 39 -9.09 2.55 -0.10
C GLN A 39 -7.77 1.79 -0.15
N LYS A 40 -7.69 0.69 0.61
CA LYS A 40 -6.50 -0.19 0.62
C LYS A 40 -6.13 -0.68 -0.79
N ASN A 41 -7.13 -0.91 -1.64
CA ASN A 41 -6.93 -1.40 -3.00
C ASN A 41 -6.27 -0.36 -3.92
N ASP A 42 -6.46 0.93 -3.65
CA ASP A 42 -5.74 2.00 -4.36
C ASP A 42 -4.26 2.00 -4.01
N ILE A 43 -3.96 1.80 -2.72
CA ILE A 43 -2.60 1.74 -2.20
C ILE A 43 -1.89 0.52 -2.76
N ALA A 44 -2.55 -0.65 -2.73
CA ALA A 44 -2.02 -1.87 -3.32
C ALA A 44 -1.77 -1.71 -4.83
N ALA A 45 -2.68 -1.05 -5.56
CA ALA A 45 -2.50 -0.76 -6.97
C ALA A 45 -1.30 0.18 -7.24
N ALA A 46 -1.16 1.26 -6.45
CA ALA A 46 -0.05 2.21 -6.56
C ALA A 46 1.31 1.53 -6.33
N ILE A 47 1.40 0.68 -5.31
CA ILE A 47 2.60 -0.11 -4.99
C ILE A 47 2.93 -1.05 -6.15
N THR A 48 1.93 -1.72 -6.72
CA THR A 48 2.14 -2.65 -7.84
C THR A 48 2.67 -1.98 -9.10
N ARG A 49 2.21 -0.76 -9.38
CA ARG A 49 2.56 -0.03 -10.61
C ARG A 49 3.82 0.83 -10.46
N THR A 50 4.42 0.83 -9.28
CA THR A 50 5.57 1.69 -8.95
C THR A 50 6.73 0.81 -8.51
N ASP A 51 7.72 0.68 -9.39
CA ASP A 51 8.98 -0.04 -9.18
C ASP A 51 9.72 0.38 -7.90
N VAL A 52 9.77 1.68 -7.58
CA VAL A 52 10.40 2.15 -6.33
C VAL A 52 9.69 1.67 -5.05
N PHE A 53 8.46 1.18 -5.15
CA PHE A 53 7.69 0.62 -4.04
C PHE A 53 7.73 -0.90 -3.97
N ASP A 54 8.57 -1.58 -4.75
CA ASP A 54 8.68 -3.05 -4.77
C ASP A 54 8.99 -3.65 -3.39
N PHE A 55 9.72 -2.91 -2.55
CA PHE A 55 10.02 -3.30 -1.16
C PHE A 55 8.76 -3.46 -0.27
N LEU A 56 7.58 -3.01 -0.70
CA LEU A 56 6.31 -3.13 0.03
C LEU A 56 5.45 -4.29 -0.46
N VAL A 57 5.83 -4.98 -1.54
CA VAL A 57 4.98 -5.97 -2.21
C VAL A 57 4.65 -7.17 -1.32
N ASP A 58 5.60 -7.60 -0.51
CA ASP A 58 5.42 -8.71 0.44
C ASP A 58 4.73 -8.29 1.74
N ILE A 59 4.59 -6.98 1.98
CA ILE A 59 4.02 -6.41 3.21
C ILE A 59 2.55 -6.06 3.00
N VAL A 60 2.23 -5.48 1.85
CA VAL A 60 0.87 -5.02 1.56
C VAL A 60 0.09 -6.17 0.92
N PRO A 61 -0.93 -6.72 1.62
CA PRO A 61 -1.74 -7.79 1.07
C PRO A 61 -2.47 -7.26 -0.16
N ARG A 62 -2.18 -7.89 -1.29
CA ARG A 62 -2.95 -7.70 -2.52
C ARG A 62 -4.21 -8.53 -2.37
N GLU A 63 -5.32 -8.06 -2.92
CA GLU A 63 -6.50 -8.91 -3.12
C GLU A 63 -6.22 -9.92 -4.25
N CYS A 64 -5.22 -10.77 -4.05
CA CYS A 64 -5.29 -12.12 -4.57
C CYS A 64 -6.39 -12.75 -3.72
N SER A 65 -7.49 -13.19 -4.34
CA SER A 65 -8.49 -13.96 -3.60
C SER A 65 -7.72 -15.03 -2.85
N THR A 66 -7.69 -14.93 -1.53
CA THR A 66 -7.12 -16.00 -0.75
C THR A 66 -7.94 -17.22 -1.14
N THR A 67 -7.34 -18.40 -1.26
CA THR A 67 -8.13 -19.62 -1.48
C THR A 67 -9.29 -19.70 -0.47
N TRP A 68 -9.11 -19.15 0.73
CA TRP A 68 -10.15 -18.91 1.73
C TRP A 68 -11.31 -18.00 1.29
N ASP A 69 -11.06 -16.94 0.52
CA ASP A 69 -12.11 -16.04 -0.02
C ASP A 69 -12.92 -16.71 -1.14
N ILE A 70 -12.29 -17.60 -1.91
CA ILE A 70 -12.99 -18.44 -2.91
C ILE A 70 -13.88 -19.46 -2.17
N LEU A 71 -13.33 -20.15 -1.16
CA LEU A 71 -14.06 -21.15 -0.39
C LEU A 71 -15.24 -20.56 0.40
N LYS A 72 -15.11 -19.33 0.93
CA LYS A 72 -16.20 -18.66 1.64
C LYS A 72 -17.38 -18.30 0.74
N ASN A 73 -17.16 -18.10 -0.56
CA ASN A 73 -18.23 -17.77 -1.50
C ASN A 73 -18.99 -19.01 -2.01
N GLU A 74 -18.42 -20.21 -1.92
CA GLU A 74 -19.10 -21.46 -2.30
C GLU A 74 -20.04 -21.99 -1.20
N ASP A 75 -19.81 -21.62 0.06
CA ASP A 75 -20.59 -22.14 1.20
C ASP A 75 -21.88 -21.34 1.51
N GLY A 76 -22.19 -20.25 0.79
CA GLY A 76 -23.51 -19.60 0.84
C GLY A 76 -24.03 -19.20 2.23
N VAL A 77 -23.15 -18.73 3.14
CA VAL A 77 -23.52 -18.11 4.43
C VAL A 77 -23.04 -16.67 4.49
#